data_AF-A0A0N5BYG1-F1
#
_entry.id   AF-A0A0N5BYG1-F1
#
_cell.length_a   1.000
_cell.length_b   1.000
_cell.length_c   1.000
_cell.angle_alpha   90.00
_cell.angle_beta   90.00
_cell.angle_gamma   90.00
#
_symmetry.space_group_name_H-M   'P 1'
#
loop_
_entity.id
_entity.type
_entity.pdbx_description
1 polymer ?
#
loop_
_entity_poly.entity_id
_entity_poly.type
_entity_poly.pdbx_seq_one_letter_code
_entity_poly.pdbx_strand_id
1 'polypeptide(L)'
;MAPMNKHDRFISEPMTAKNVTTVPGIAKANGKKLQSSGIKTAHQLYLIYLGEKRNDAKFILKLNIQFGIDKKNAEMCARCFSEYYKPHDGFITRVQKTIGRLVDSFRESLRF
;
A
#
# COMPACT_ATOMS: atom_id res chain seq x y z
N MET A 1 22.11 -17.50 -13.75
CA MET A 1 20.80 -17.07 -13.23
C MET A 1 20.98 -15.68 -12.63
N ALA A 2 20.39 -14.63 -13.22
CA ALA A 2 20.55 -13.27 -12.70
C ALA A 2 19.82 -13.14 -11.34
N PRO A 3 20.36 -12.41 -10.36
CA PRO A 3 19.70 -12.22 -9.08
C PRO A 3 18.38 -11.45 -9.27
N MET A 4 17.31 -11.98 -8.67
CA MET A 4 16.00 -11.32 -8.66
C MET A 4 16.10 -9.96 -7.96
N ASN A 5 15.63 -8.89 -8.61
CA ASN A 5 15.71 -7.55 -8.04
C ASN A 5 14.69 -7.37 -6.89
N LYS A 6 14.82 -6.28 -6.12
CA LYS A 6 13.96 -5.99 -4.95
C LYS A 6 12.47 -5.97 -5.29
N HIS A 7 12.11 -5.49 -6.48
CA HIS A 7 10.73 -5.38 -6.92
C HIS A 7 10.13 -6.76 -7.19
N ASP A 8 10.80 -7.58 -8.00
CA ASP A 8 10.33 -8.92 -8.39
C ASP A 8 10.19 -9.84 -7.17
N ARG A 9 11.12 -9.73 -6.21
CA ARG A 9 11.03 -10.44 -4.93
C ARG A 9 9.86 -9.97 -4.05
N PHE A 10 9.47 -8.70 -4.18
CA PHE A 10 8.36 -8.18 -3.40
C PHE A 10 7.02 -8.69 -3.92
N ILE A 11 6.80 -8.66 -5.24
CA ILE A 11 5.51 -9.00 -5.86
C ILE A 11 5.22 -10.52 -5.92
N SER A 12 6.26 -11.35 -5.87
CA SER A 12 6.15 -12.82 -5.96
C SER A 12 5.63 -13.49 -4.69
N GLU A 13 5.58 -12.79 -3.56
CA GLU A 13 5.23 -13.37 -2.25
C GLU A 13 4.30 -12.45 -1.44
N PRO A 14 3.45 -13.00 -0.56
CA PRO A 14 2.59 -12.20 0.31
C PRO A 14 3.35 -11.14 1.15
N MET A 15 2.83 -9.91 1.20
CA MET A 15 3.48 -8.80 1.91
C MET A 15 3.11 -8.66 3.40
N THR A 16 2.26 -9.54 3.94
CA THR A 16 1.56 -9.37 5.23
C THR A 16 2.48 -9.07 6.42
N ALA A 17 3.67 -9.67 6.48
CA ALA A 17 4.63 -9.47 7.58
C ALA A 17 5.90 -8.69 7.17
N LYS A 18 5.97 -8.19 5.93
CA LYS A 18 7.16 -7.49 5.44
C LYS A 18 7.25 -6.08 6.05
N ASN A 19 8.45 -5.66 6.44
CA ASN A 19 8.69 -4.30 6.95
C ASN A 19 8.41 -3.25 5.86
N VAL A 20 7.94 -2.06 6.20
CA VAL A 20 7.66 -1.00 5.20
C VAL A 20 8.87 -0.66 4.33
N THR A 21 10.09 -0.82 4.86
CA THR A 21 11.35 -0.60 4.11
C THR A 21 11.66 -1.65 3.03
N THR A 22 10.93 -2.77 3.01
CA THR A 22 11.08 -3.76 1.93
C THR A 22 10.34 -3.33 0.67
N VAL A 23 9.46 -2.32 0.73
CA VAL A 23 8.73 -1.81 -0.43
C VAL A 23 9.70 -1.06 -1.36
N PRO A 24 9.70 -1.30 -2.67
CA PRO A 24 10.40 -0.49 -3.65
C PRO A 24 10.07 1.01 -3.49
N GLY A 25 11.07 1.89 -3.61
CA GLY A 25 10.93 3.33 -3.33
C GLY A 25 10.97 3.71 -1.84
N ILE A 26 10.83 2.75 -0.91
CA ILE A 26 10.90 3.02 0.53
C ILE A 26 12.24 2.54 1.09
N ALA A 27 13.26 3.39 1.05
CA ALA A 27 14.53 3.16 1.73
C ALA A 27 14.45 3.56 3.23
N LYS A 28 15.53 3.33 3.99
CA LYS A 28 15.59 3.56 5.45
C LYS A 28 15.08 4.95 5.88
N ALA A 29 15.43 6.01 5.14
CA ALA A 29 14.99 7.37 5.44
C ALA A 29 13.47 7.55 5.31
N ASN A 30 12.88 7.17 4.16
CA ASN A 30 11.43 7.22 3.94
C ASN A 30 10.68 6.25 4.86
N GLY A 31 11.27 5.08 5.15
CA GLY A 31 10.72 4.13 6.10
C GLY A 31 10.63 4.69 7.52
N LYS A 32 11.63 5.47 7.97
CA LYS A 32 11.59 6.14 9.27
C LYS A 32 10.44 7.15 9.35
N LYS A 33 10.22 7.95 8.29
CA LYS A 33 9.09 8.90 8.22
C LYS A 33 7.75 8.17 8.36
N LEU A 34 7.55 7.10 7.60
CA LEU A 34 6.34 6.27 7.65
C LEU A 34 6.14 5.61 9.02
N GLN A 35 7.21 5.07 9.60
CA GLN A 35 7.16 4.43 10.93
C GLN A 35 6.81 5.43 12.04
N SER A 36 7.34 6.66 11.97
CA SER A 36 6.96 7.75 12.88
C SER A 36 5.48 8.13 12.76
N SER A 37 4.87 7.93 11.59
CA SER A 37 3.43 8.08 11.37
C SER A 37 2.61 6.79 11.65
N GLY A 38 3.21 5.78 12.28
CA GLY A 38 2.54 4.53 12.66
C GLY A 38 2.50 3.45 11.57
N ILE A 39 3.09 3.69 10.39
CA ILE A 39 3.11 2.76 9.26
C ILE A 39 4.41 1.95 9.30
N LYS A 40 4.35 0.76 9.90
CA LYS A 40 5.50 -0.10 10.18
C LYS A 40 5.68 -1.22 9.15
N THR A 41 4.58 -1.70 8.57
CA THR A 41 4.59 -2.83 7.63
C THR A 41 4.20 -2.44 6.22
N ALA A 42 4.64 -3.24 5.25
CA ALA A 42 4.27 -3.08 3.85
C ALA A 42 2.74 -3.18 3.65
N HIS A 43 2.09 -4.09 4.37
CA HIS A 43 0.63 -4.23 4.37
C HIS A 43 -0.08 -2.94 4.80
N GLN A 44 0.38 -2.27 5.86
CA GLN A 44 -0.22 -1.00 6.31
C GLN A 44 -0.10 0.09 5.24
N LEU A 45 1.04 0.19 4.56
CA LEU A 45 1.21 1.14 3.46
C LEU A 45 0.33 0.78 2.26
N TYR A 46 0.14 -0.51 2.00
CA TYR A 46 -0.74 -1.00 0.94
C TYR A 46 -2.23 -0.69 1.24
N LEU A 47 -2.67 -0.75 2.49
CA LEU A 47 -4.03 -0.32 2.87
C LEU A 47 -4.29 1.16 2.52
N ILE A 48 -3.28 2.02 2.63
CA ILE A 48 -3.38 3.42 2.21
C ILE A 48 -3.57 3.52 0.69
N TYR A 49 -2.82 2.74 -0.08
CA TYR A 49 -2.98 2.66 -1.54
C TYR A 49 -4.39 2.19 -1.95
N LEU A 50 -4.91 1.18 -1.27
CA LEU A 50 -6.27 0.69 -1.49
C LEU A 50 -7.34 1.73 -1.08
N GLY A 51 -7.09 2.49 -0.01
CA GLY A 51 -7.95 3.60 0.40
C GLY A 51 -8.04 4.72 -0.65
N GLU A 52 -6.98 4.93 -1.43
CA GLU A 52 -6.98 5.81 -2.61
C GLU A 52 -7.61 5.14 -3.85
N LYS A 53 -8.34 4.04 -3.67
CA LYS A 53 -9.00 3.27 -4.73
C LYS A 53 -8.03 2.82 -5.82
N ARG A 54 -6.78 2.52 -5.45
CA ARG A 54 -5.71 2.13 -6.38
C ARG A 54 -5.42 3.19 -7.45
N ASN A 55 -5.68 4.46 -7.12
CA ASN A 55 -5.34 5.58 -7.99
C ASN A 55 -3.89 6.01 -7.70
N ASP A 56 -2.99 5.67 -8.61
CA ASP A 56 -1.55 5.95 -8.46
C ASP A 56 -1.27 7.43 -8.25
N ALA A 57 -1.92 8.32 -9.00
CA ALA A 57 -1.70 9.77 -8.89
C ALA A 57 -2.10 10.32 -7.51
N LYS A 58 -3.27 9.89 -6.99
CA LYS A 58 -3.72 10.28 -5.64
C LYS A 58 -2.82 9.73 -4.56
N PHE A 59 -2.39 8.47 -4.69
CA PHE A 59 -1.49 7.86 -3.74
C PHE A 59 -0.11 8.53 -3.73
N ILE A 60 0.47 8.83 -4.90
CA ILE A 60 1.74 9.57 -5.03
C ILE A 60 1.63 10.94 -4.36
N LEU A 61 0.55 11.68 -4.65
CA LEU A 61 0.29 12.98 -4.05
C LEU A 61 0.18 12.87 -2.52
N LYS A 62 -0.49 11.84 -2.02
CA LYS A 62 -0.62 11.58 -0.58
C LYS A 62 0.73 11.27 0.07
N LEU A 63 1.56 10.43 -0.55
CA LEU A 63 2.91 10.13 -0.04
C LEU A 63 3.78 11.38 0.03
N ASN A 64 3.64 12.27 -0.95
CA ASN A 64 4.37 13.52 -0.99
C ASN A 64 3.90 14.50 0.08
N ILE A 65 2.61 14.80 0.14
CA ILE A 65 2.06 15.82 1.04
C ILE A 65 2.08 15.35 2.50
N GLN A 66 1.67 14.12 2.78
CA GLN A 66 1.48 13.65 4.17
C GLN A 66 2.74 13.08 4.80
N PHE A 67 3.62 12.47 4.01
CA PHE A 67 4.80 11.77 4.52
C PHE A 67 6.12 12.35 3.99
N GLY A 68 6.08 13.40 3.15
CA GLY A 68 7.27 14.06 2.63
C GLY A 68 8.16 13.14 1.81
N ILE A 69 7.57 12.17 1.10
CA ILE A 69 8.29 11.26 0.18
C ILE A 69 8.39 11.94 -1.19
N ASP A 70 9.58 11.97 -1.78
CA ASP A 70 9.79 12.57 -3.09
C ASP A 70 9.07 11.79 -4.20
N LYS A 71 8.76 12.50 -5.29
CA LYS A 71 7.97 11.98 -6.40
C LYS A 71 8.53 10.67 -6.98
N LYS A 72 9.85 10.59 -7.20
CA LYS A 72 10.49 9.40 -7.78
C LYS A 72 10.27 8.17 -6.90
N ASN A 73 10.52 8.29 -5.59
CA ASN A 73 10.31 7.19 -4.65
C ASN A 73 8.83 6.83 -4.50
N ALA A 74 7.93 7.81 -4.52
CA ALA A 74 6.49 7.59 -4.47
C ALA A 74 5.97 6.86 -5.73
N GLU A 75 6.45 7.21 -6.92
CA GLU A 75 6.13 6.53 -8.19
C GLU A 75 6.58 5.07 -8.18
N MET A 76 7.80 4.79 -7.69
CA MET A 76 8.29 3.41 -7.54
C MET A 76 7.42 2.58 -6.60
N CYS A 77 6.98 3.18 -5.49
CA CYS A 77 6.09 2.54 -4.52
C CYS A 77 4.71 2.25 -5.13
N ALA A 78 4.11 3.24 -5.81
CA ALA A 78 2.82 3.11 -6.48
C ALA A 78 2.85 2.01 -7.55
N ARG A 79 3.88 2.01 -8.40
CA ARG A 79 4.09 0.97 -9.41
C ARG A 79 4.18 -0.41 -8.79
N CYS A 80 4.96 -0.56 -7.71
CA CYS A 80 5.07 -1.84 -7.01
C CYS A 80 3.73 -2.37 -6.51
N PHE A 81 2.86 -1.51 -5.95
CA PHE A 81 1.56 -1.93 -5.46
C PHE A 81 0.53 -2.20 -6.56
N SER A 82 0.57 -1.43 -7.65
CA SER A 82 -0.23 -1.69 -8.85
C SER A 82 0.12 -3.04 -9.48
N GLU A 83 1.42 -3.39 -9.51
CA GLU A 83 1.90 -4.68 -10.02
C GLU A 83 1.66 -5.83 -9.04
N TYR A 84 1.77 -5.60 -7.72
CA TYR A 84 1.39 -6.58 -6.69
C TYR A 84 -0.10 -6.94 -6.76
N TYR A 85 -0.96 -5.97 -7.09
CA TYR A 85 -2.40 -6.17 -7.11
C TYR A 85 -2.83 -7.26 -8.11
N LYS A 86 -2.28 -7.25 -9.33
CA LYS A 86 -2.71 -8.14 -10.43
C LYS A 86 -2.73 -9.64 -10.06
N PRO A 87 -1.67 -10.21 -9.45
CA PRO A 87 -1.68 -11.62 -9.04
C PRO A 87 -2.42 -11.92 -7.73
N HIS A 88 -2.62 -10.93 -6.85
CA HIS A 88 -3.16 -11.15 -5.48
C HIS A 88 -4.60 -10.64 -5.28
N ASP A 89 -5.24 -10.16 -6.35
CA ASP A 89 -6.52 -9.44 -6.32
C ASP A 89 -7.71 -10.25 -5.78
N GLY A 90 -7.81 -11.52 -6.17
CA GLY A 90 -9.04 -12.31 -5.98
C GLY A 90 -9.51 -12.42 -4.53
N PHE A 91 -8.57 -12.47 -3.57
CA PHE A 91 -8.89 -12.56 -2.15
C PHE A 91 -9.10 -11.19 -1.51
N ILE A 92 -8.19 -10.24 -1.76
CA ILE A 92 -8.20 -8.92 -1.12
C ILE A 92 -9.45 -8.13 -1.51
N THR A 93 -9.84 -8.15 -2.79
CA THR A 93 -11.03 -7.44 -3.27
C THR A 93 -12.33 -7.99 -2.67
N ARG A 94 -12.42 -9.30 -2.42
CA ARG A 94 -13.59 -9.91 -1.76
C ARG A 94 -13.71 -9.51 -0.30
N VAL A 95 -12.60 -9.48 0.42
CA VAL A 95 -12.56 -9.04 1.82
C VAL A 95 -12.88 -7.55 1.94
N GLN A 96 -12.25 -6.70 1.12
CA GLN A 96 -12.51 -5.25 1.14
C GLN A 96 -13.95 -4.89 0.77
N LYS A 97 -14.53 -5.54 -0.24
CA LYS A 97 -15.93 -5.32 -0.61
C LYS A 97 -16.90 -5.75 0.49
N THR A 98 -16.53 -6.77 1.27
CA THR A 98 -17.33 -7.22 2.41
C THR A 98 -17.21 -6.27 3.60
N ILE A 99 -16.00 -5.83 3.95
CA ILE A 99 -15.77 -4.85 5.01
C ILE A 99 -16.41 -3.49 4.65
N GLY A 100 -16.27 -3.02 3.41
CA GLY A 100 -16.90 -1.78 2.96
C GLY A 100 -18.42 -1.82 3.12
N ARG A 101 -19.07 -2.91 2.68
CA ARG A 101 -20.51 -3.12 2.89
C ARG A 101 -20.91 -3.14 4.36
N LEU A 102 -20.10 -3.75 5.23
CA LEU A 102 -20.35 -3.77 6.68
C LEU A 102 -20.21 -2.38 7.31
N VAL A 103 -19.18 -1.62 6.94
CA VAL A 103 -18.97 -0.25 7.44
C VAL A 103 -20.09 0.68 6.96
N ASP A 104 -20.50 0.58 5.69
CA ASP A 104 -21.60 1.36 5.15
C ASP A 104 -22.93 1.00 5.84
N SER A 105 -23.21 -0.29 6.03
CA SER A 105 -24.38 -0.78 6.76
C SER A 105 -24.42 -0.30 8.21
N PHE A 106 -23.28 -0.34 8.91
CA PHE A 106 -23.16 0.17 10.27
C PHE A 106 -23.36 1.68 10.33
N ARG A 107 -22.82 2.43 9.35
CA ARG A 107 -22.99 3.88 9.25
C ARG A 107 -24.44 4.27 8.99
N GLU A 108 -25.20 3.52 8.21
CA GLU A 108 -26.63 3.76 8.01
C GLU A 108 -27.45 3.42 9.26
N SER A 109 -27.09 2.36 9.99
CA SER A 109 -27.74 1.99 11.25
C SER A 109 -27.59 3.04 12.36
N LEU A 110 -26.57 3.89 12.30
CA LEU A 110 -26.30 4.96 13.27
C LEU A 110 -26.90 6.33 12.87
N ARG A 111 -27.61 6.41 11.73
CA ARG A 111 -28.28 7.64 11.28
C ARG A 111 -29.73 7.77 11.76
N PHE A 112 -30.19 6.88 12.65
CA PHE A 112 -31.48 6.96 13.34
C PHE A 112 -31.30 7.47 14.77
#